data_AF-A0A9D4T620-F1
#
_entry.id   AF-A0A9D4T620-F1
#
_cell.length_a   1.000
_cell.length_b   1.000
_cell.length_c   1.000
_cell.angle_alpha   90.00
_cell.angle_beta   90.00
_cell.angle_gamma   90.00
#
_symmetry.space_group_name_H-M   'P 1'
#
loop_
_entity.id
_entity.type
_entity.pdbx_description
1 polymer ?
#
loop_
_entity_poly.entity_id
_entity_poly.type
_entity_poly.pdbx_seq_one_letter_code
_entity_poly.pdbx_strand_id
1 'polypeptide(L)'
;MQAQEYAEHLASQNWRSFCNHLQGTLSTKKTWHILQALIDVAHNKTQRRHTIQRLIHSYAGTEEQLLQELETKLRDSDNLQATSNNFPTSREYQGAPNEELDWPFRQAELHAALAKLTHNTSPGKYRATNKHLRQLPHWR
;
A
#
# COMPACT_ATOMS: atom_id res chain seq x y z
N MET A 1 22.99 12.90 -41.50
CA MET A 1 21.93 13.76 -40.96
C MET A 1 20.53 13.24 -41.32
N GLN A 2 20.27 12.86 -42.57
CA GLN A 2 18.94 12.34 -42.98
C GLN A 2 18.45 11.10 -42.19
N ALA A 3 19.35 10.19 -41.80
CA ALA A 3 18.97 9.02 -41.00
C ALA A 3 18.54 9.40 -39.56
N GLN A 4 19.11 10.47 -39.00
CA GLN A 4 18.77 10.98 -37.67
C GLN A 4 17.37 11.59 -37.68
N GLU A 5 17.10 12.49 -38.64
CA GLU A 5 15.79 13.12 -38.81
C GLU A 5 14.70 12.09 -39.09
N TYR A 6 15.01 11.07 -39.91
CA TYR A 6 14.08 9.98 -40.17
C TYR A 6 13.80 9.14 -38.92
N ALA A 7 14.83 8.80 -38.14
CA ALA A 7 14.67 8.05 -36.90
C ALA A 7 13.85 8.83 -35.86
N GLU A 8 14.08 10.14 -35.72
CA GLU A 8 13.31 11.03 -34.84
C GLU A 8 11.84 11.15 -35.28
N HIS A 9 11.62 11.27 -36.59
CA HIS A 9 10.28 11.32 -37.17
C HIS A 9 9.52 10.01 -36.92
N LEU A 10 10.17 8.86 -37.17
CA LEU A 10 9.60 7.54 -36.94
C LEU A 10 9.30 7.29 -35.45
N ALA A 11 10.22 7.67 -34.57
CA ALA A 11 10.01 7.57 -33.12
C ALA A 11 8.80 8.40 -32.66
N SER A 12 8.65 9.63 -33.19
CA SER A 12 7.53 10.51 -32.88
C SER A 12 6.19 9.94 -33.37
N GLN A 13 6.17 9.37 -34.57
CA GLN A 13 4.96 8.71 -35.11
C GLN A 13 4.58 7.48 -34.30
N ASN A 14 5.55 6.62 -33.96
CA ASN A 14 5.32 5.43 -33.13
C ASN A 14 4.80 5.80 -31.75
N TRP A 15 5.34 6.87 -31.13
CA TRP A 15 4.87 7.35 -29.84
C TRP A 15 3.41 7.84 -29.89
N ARG A 16 3.04 8.60 -30.92
CA ARG A 16 1.66 9.06 -31.10
C ARG A 16 0.69 7.90 -31.32
N SER A 17 1.07 6.93 -32.16
CA SER A 17 0.28 5.72 -32.38
C SER A 17 0.09 4.94 -31.08
N PHE A 18 1.15 4.79 -30.29
CA PHE A 18 1.09 4.15 -28.98
C PHE A 18 0.13 4.87 -28.01
N CYS A 19 0.21 6.20 -27.91
CA CYS A 19 -0.71 6.99 -27.09
C CYS A 19 -2.18 6.83 -27.52
N ASN A 20 -2.45 6.77 -28.83
CA ASN A 20 -3.80 6.53 -29.35
C ASN A 20 -4.35 5.15 -28.93
N HIS A 21 -3.50 4.10 -28.89
CA HIS A 21 -3.90 2.77 -28.41
C HIS A 21 -4.18 2.73 -26.90
N LEU A 22 -3.60 3.65 -26.12
CA LEU A 22 -3.88 3.77 -24.69
C LEU A 22 -5.19 4.55 -24.41
N GLN A 23 -5.69 5.31 -25.39
CA GLN A 23 -6.94 6.05 -25.27
C GLN A 23 -8.11 5.07 -25.14
N GLY A 24 -8.93 5.25 -24.09
CA GLY A 24 -10.02 4.33 -23.76
C GLY A 24 -9.64 3.14 -22.88
N THR A 25 -8.35 2.90 -22.62
CA THR A 25 -7.87 1.86 -21.69
C THR A 25 -7.21 2.43 -20.43
N LEU A 26 -7.36 3.75 -20.18
CA LEU A 26 -6.73 4.46 -19.06
C LEU A 26 -7.12 3.91 -17.68
N SER A 27 -8.30 3.30 -17.54
CA SER A 27 -8.75 2.63 -16.31
C SER A 27 -8.17 1.23 -16.13
N THR A 28 -7.46 0.70 -17.13
CA THR A 28 -6.89 -0.65 -17.07
C THR A 28 -5.56 -0.66 -16.34
N LYS A 29 -5.33 -1.74 -15.59
CA LYS A 29 -4.08 -1.97 -14.84
C LYS A 29 -2.84 -1.88 -15.71
N LYS A 30 -2.91 -2.32 -16.98
CA LYS A 30 -1.78 -2.32 -17.91
C LYS A 30 -1.37 -0.90 -18.30
N THR A 31 -2.33 -0.06 -18.68
CA THR A 31 -2.10 1.34 -19.05
C THR A 31 -1.61 2.14 -17.86
N TRP A 32 -2.19 1.92 -16.67
CA TRP A 32 -1.70 2.54 -15.44
C TRP A 32 -0.25 2.15 -15.12
N HIS A 33 0.13 0.88 -15.30
CA HIS A 33 1.50 0.44 -15.07
C HIS A 33 2.51 1.09 -16.03
N ILE A 34 2.11 1.31 -17.29
CA ILE A 34 2.91 2.02 -18.29
C ILE A 34 3.08 3.49 -17.89
N LEU A 35 1.99 4.18 -17.51
CA LEU A 35 2.05 5.57 -17.04
C LEU A 35 2.92 5.71 -15.79
N GLN A 36 2.81 4.77 -14.85
CA GLN A 36 3.69 4.72 -13.69
C GLN A 36 5.16 4.54 -14.07
N ALA A 37 5.48 3.71 -15.07
CA ALA A 37 6.86 3.53 -15.53
C ALA A 37 7.44 4.79 -16.21
N LEU A 38 6.58 5.63 -16.81
CA LEU A 38 6.99 6.90 -17.44
C LEU A 38 7.19 8.01 -16.40
N ILE A 39 6.33 8.07 -15.39
CA ILE A 39 6.42 9.06 -14.30
C ILE A 39 7.55 8.69 -13.34
N ASP A 40 7.75 7.39 -13.10
CA ASP A 40 8.59 6.88 -12.05
C ASP A 40 9.46 5.72 -12.51
N VAL A 41 10.54 6.08 -13.21
CA VAL A 41 11.56 5.15 -13.71
C VAL A 41 12.29 4.44 -12.56
N ALA A 42 12.28 5.01 -11.35
CA ALA A 42 13.01 4.50 -10.18
C ALA A 42 12.27 3.36 -9.45
N HIS A 43 10.96 3.25 -9.61
CA HIS A 43 10.13 2.32 -8.83
C HIS A 43 9.80 1.01 -9.54
N ASN A 44 10.53 0.62 -10.59
CA ASN A 44 10.39 -0.70 -11.21
C ASN A 44 10.82 -1.82 -10.23
N LYS A 45 10.01 -2.88 -10.11
CA LYS A 45 10.28 -4.06 -9.25
C LYS A 45 11.69 -4.63 -9.45
N THR A 46 12.16 -4.65 -10.70
CA THR A 46 13.50 -5.15 -11.05
C THR A 46 14.60 -4.25 -10.50
N GLN A 47 14.44 -2.92 -10.60
CA GLN A 47 15.40 -1.98 -10.04
C GLN A 47 15.43 -2.06 -8.51
N ARG A 48 14.26 -2.14 -7.85
CA ARG A 48 14.21 -2.36 -6.40
C ARG A 48 14.92 -3.65 -5.98
N ARG A 49 14.74 -4.74 -6.74
CA ARG A 49 15.46 -6.00 -6.47
C ARG A 49 16.97 -5.82 -6.59
N HIS A 50 17.45 -5.14 -7.62
CA HIS A 50 18.87 -4.84 -7.76
C HIS A 50 19.39 -3.93 -6.64
N THR A 51 18.63 -2.92 -6.24
CA THR A 51 18.99 -2.04 -5.12
C THR A 51 19.06 -2.81 -3.81
N ILE A 52 18.08 -3.67 -3.51
CA ILE A 52 18.07 -4.52 -2.31
C ILE A 52 19.26 -5.48 -2.35
N GLN A 53 19.52 -6.12 -3.48
CA GLN A 53 20.64 -7.06 -3.62
C GLN A 53 21.99 -6.33 -3.47
N ARG A 54 22.11 -5.11 -3.99
CA ARG A 54 23.27 -4.25 -3.78
C ARG A 54 23.42 -3.84 -2.31
N LEU A 55 22.32 -3.49 -1.64
CA LEU A 55 22.30 -3.14 -0.21
C LEU A 55 22.79 -4.31 0.65
N ILE A 56 22.25 -5.51 0.42
CA ILE A 56 22.67 -6.74 1.10
C ILE A 56 24.16 -7.00 0.87
N HIS A 57 24.64 -6.87 -0.37
CA HIS A 57 26.04 -7.11 -0.69
C HIS A 57 27.00 -6.02 -0.19
N SER A 58 26.53 -4.77 -0.09
CA SER A 58 27.31 -3.64 0.42
C SER A 58 27.34 -3.55 1.94
N TYR A 59 26.51 -4.35 2.62
CA TYR A 59 26.47 -4.39 4.08
C TYR A 59 27.65 -5.20 4.59
N ALA A 60 28.47 -4.60 5.45
CA ALA A 60 29.71 -5.20 5.94
C ALA A 60 29.50 -6.25 7.05
N GLY A 61 28.24 -6.52 7.43
CA GLY A 61 27.87 -7.45 8.51
C GLY A 61 27.10 -8.69 8.03
N THR A 62 26.64 -9.49 8.97
CA THR A 62 25.78 -10.66 8.69
C THR A 62 24.32 -10.24 8.45
N GLU A 63 23.53 -11.08 7.78
CA GLU A 63 22.12 -10.79 7.46
C GLU A 63 21.29 -10.49 8.72
N GLU A 64 21.59 -11.15 9.83
CA GLU A 64 20.92 -10.95 11.12
C GLU A 64 21.18 -9.55 11.69
N GLN A 65 22.38 -9.01 11.49
CA GLN A 65 22.75 -7.66 11.94
C GLN A 65 22.04 -6.59 11.12
N LEU A 66 21.91 -6.81 9.80
CA LEU A 66 21.14 -5.94 8.91
C LEU A 66 19.67 -5.87 9.33
N LEU A 67 19.07 -7.01 9.66
CA LEU A 67 17.68 -7.09 10.10
C LEU A 67 17.47 -6.36 11.44
N GLN A 68 18.36 -6.55 12.41
CA GLN A 68 18.31 -5.84 13.70
C GLN A 68 18.46 -4.32 13.54
N GLU A 69 19.34 -3.86 12.67
CA GLU A 69 19.54 -2.43 12.40
C GLU A 69 18.31 -1.81 11.71
N LEU A 70 17.68 -2.54 10.78
CA LEU A 70 16.45 -2.12 10.13
C LEU A 70 15.27 -2.07 11.10
N GLU A 71 15.14 -3.06 11.99
CA GLU A 71 14.11 -3.07 13.03
C GLU A 71 14.25 -1.84 13.94
N THR A 72 15.49 -1.55 14.37
CA THR A 72 15.80 -0.39 15.21
C THR A 72 15.47 0.92 14.49
N LYS A 73 15.95 1.10 13.24
CA LYS A 73 15.66 2.29 12.43
C LYS A 73 14.17 2.48 12.14
N LEU A 74 13.43 1.40 11.89
CA LEU A 74 11.98 1.48 11.65
C LEU A 74 11.23 1.88 12.92
N ARG A 75 11.59 1.28 14.07
CA ARG A 75 11.02 1.62 15.37
C ARG A 75 11.33 3.06 15.77
N ASP A 76 12.54 3.53 15.45
CA ASP A 76 12.95 4.91 15.69
C ASP A 76 12.26 5.89 14.73
N SER A 77 12.02 5.49 13.47
CA SER A 77 11.30 6.30 12.49
C SER A 77 9.79 6.41 12.76
N ASP A 78 9.22 5.45 13.51
CA ASP A 78 7.84 5.51 14.02
C ASP A 78 7.71 6.49 15.22
N ASN A 79 8.81 7.13 15.66
CA ASN A 79 8.76 8.31 16.52
C ASN A 79 8.32 9.59 15.79
N LEU A 80 7.85 9.51 14.54
CA LEU A 80 6.96 10.53 13.99
C LEU A 80 5.55 10.37 14.58
N GLN A 81 5.48 10.74 15.86
CA GLN A 81 4.26 11.10 16.57
C GLN A 81 3.13 10.07 16.52
N ALA A 82 3.24 9.12 17.44
CA ALA A 82 2.13 8.85 18.34
C ALA A 82 1.60 10.19 18.92
N THR A 83 0.74 10.88 18.16
CA THR A 83 -0.30 11.77 18.68
C THR A 83 -1.37 10.90 19.37
N SER A 84 -0.92 10.09 20.31
CA SER A 84 -1.74 9.32 21.23
C SER A 84 -1.25 9.73 22.60
N ASN A 85 -1.77 10.85 23.11
CA ASN A 85 -1.99 11.09 24.55
C ASN A 85 -2.48 12.51 24.82
N ASN A 86 -3.56 12.93 24.16
CA ASN A 86 -4.37 14.05 24.67
C ASN A 86 -5.88 13.81 24.46
N PHE A 87 -6.30 12.55 24.44
CA PHE A 87 -7.68 12.24 24.76
C PHE A 87 -7.78 12.20 26.28
N PRO A 88 -8.62 13.03 26.92
CA PRO A 88 -8.89 12.88 28.34
C PRO A 88 -9.54 11.51 28.56
N THR A 89 -8.79 10.58 29.16
CA THR A 89 -9.21 9.20 29.46
C THR A 89 -10.30 9.12 30.54
N SER A 90 -11.00 10.21 30.87
CA SER A 90 -11.99 10.23 31.94
C SER A 90 -13.17 11.17 31.70
N ARG A 91 -13.68 11.24 30.47
CA ARG A 91 -15.10 11.60 30.34
C ARG A 91 -15.91 10.32 30.53
N GLU A 92 -16.35 10.10 31.77
CA GLU A 92 -17.41 9.14 32.06
C GLU A 92 -18.60 9.47 31.15
N TYR A 93 -19.21 8.43 30.59
CA TYR A 93 -20.31 8.56 29.65
C TYR A 93 -21.50 9.27 30.34
N GLN A 94 -21.82 10.50 29.90
CA GLN A 94 -22.92 11.30 30.44
C GLN A 94 -24.24 11.11 29.68
N GLY A 95 -24.29 10.19 28.73
CA GLY A 95 -25.48 9.91 27.93
C GLY A 95 -26.45 8.94 28.60
N ALA A 96 -27.62 8.73 27.98
CA ALA A 96 -28.55 7.69 28.40
C ALA A 96 -27.95 6.29 28.11
N PRO A 97 -28.13 5.30 29.01
CA PRO A 97 -27.61 3.95 28.79
C PRO A 97 -28.17 3.38 27.48
N ASN A 98 -27.33 2.71 26.70
CA ASN A 98 -27.74 2.11 25.44
C ASN A 98 -27.53 0.59 25.51
N GLU A 99 -28.50 -0.07 26.13
CA GLU A 99 -28.46 -1.52 26.39
C GLU A 99 -28.28 -2.36 25.12
N GLU A 100 -28.71 -1.86 23.96
CA GLU A 100 -28.54 -2.55 22.66
C GLU A 100 -27.09 -2.52 22.16
N LEU A 101 -26.37 -1.40 22.35
CA LEU A 101 -24.97 -1.25 21.94
C LEU A 101 -23.98 -1.74 22.99
N ASP A 102 -24.41 -1.76 24.26
CA ASP A 102 -23.60 -2.23 25.39
C ASP A 102 -23.60 -3.76 25.51
N TRP A 103 -24.43 -4.45 24.72
CA TRP A 103 -24.50 -5.91 24.71
C TRP A 103 -23.30 -6.54 23.96
N PRO A 104 -22.76 -7.69 24.43
CA PRO A 104 -21.66 -8.35 23.74
C PRO A 104 -22.05 -8.81 22.33
N PHE A 105 -21.21 -8.55 21.33
CA PHE A 105 -21.46 -8.97 19.95
C PHE A 105 -21.65 -10.49 19.82
N ARG A 106 -22.67 -10.90 19.08
CA ARG A 106 -22.91 -12.32 18.74
C ARG A 106 -22.02 -12.76 17.58
N GLN A 107 -21.63 -14.02 17.59
CA GLN A 107 -20.86 -14.60 16.47
C GLN A 107 -21.62 -14.50 15.13
N ALA A 108 -22.95 -14.66 15.13
CA ALA A 108 -23.78 -14.50 13.94
C ALA A 108 -23.74 -13.07 13.37
N GLU A 109 -23.72 -12.06 14.23
CA GLU A 109 -23.64 -10.65 13.83
C GLU A 109 -22.27 -10.34 13.24
N LEU A 110 -21.19 -10.87 13.84
CA LEU A 110 -19.83 -10.75 13.29
C LEU A 110 -19.71 -11.39 11.91
N HIS A 111 -20.26 -12.60 11.70
CA HIS A 111 -20.26 -13.23 10.39
C HIS A 111 -21.09 -12.46 9.36
N ALA A 112 -22.27 -11.95 9.74
CA ALA A 112 -23.12 -11.13 8.87
C ALA A 112 -22.41 -9.81 8.49
N ALA A 113 -21.73 -9.17 9.45
CA ALA A 113 -20.91 -8.00 9.19
C ALA A 113 -19.77 -8.33 8.21
N LEU A 114 -18.99 -9.39 8.46
CA LEU A 114 -17.89 -9.83 7.60
C LEU A 114 -18.32 -10.15 6.16
N ALA A 115 -19.52 -10.70 5.99
CA ALA A 115 -20.10 -10.96 4.68
C ALA A 115 -20.37 -9.68 3.88
N LYS A 116 -20.72 -8.57 4.55
CA LYS A 116 -20.97 -7.25 3.93
C LYS A 116 -19.69 -6.51 3.53
N LEU A 117 -18.50 -6.89 4.03
CA LEU A 117 -17.26 -6.24 3.64
C LEU A 117 -16.93 -6.52 2.17
N THR A 118 -16.72 -5.46 1.38
CA THR A 118 -16.31 -5.59 -0.03
C THR A 118 -14.82 -5.88 -0.15
N HIS A 119 -14.40 -6.61 -1.19
CA HIS A 119 -13.02 -7.10 -1.30
C HIS A 119 -11.98 -5.98 -1.58
N ASN A 120 -12.41 -4.82 -2.09
CA ASN A 120 -11.51 -3.86 -2.73
C ASN A 120 -11.53 -2.46 -2.08
N THR A 121 -11.67 -2.39 -0.76
CA THR A 121 -11.53 -1.11 -0.05
C THR A 121 -10.06 -0.82 0.24
N SER A 122 -9.68 0.44 0.08
CA SER A 122 -8.36 0.91 0.49
C SER A 122 -8.16 0.66 2.00
N PRO A 123 -6.98 0.14 2.41
CA PRO A 123 -6.66 -0.01 3.82
C PRO A 123 -6.74 1.35 4.54
N GLY A 124 -7.37 1.38 5.72
CA GLY A 124 -7.40 2.59 6.54
C GLY A 124 -6.04 2.92 7.17
N LYS A 125 -6.01 3.91 8.08
CA LYS A 125 -4.80 4.39 8.78
C LYS A 125 -3.91 3.27 9.34
N TYR A 126 -4.51 2.18 9.80
CA TYR A 126 -3.81 1.02 10.39
C TYR A 126 -3.35 -0.03 9.38
N ARG A 127 -3.50 0.22 8.08
CA ARG A 127 -3.15 -0.71 6.97
C ARG A 127 -3.79 -2.11 7.05
N ALA A 128 -4.71 -2.33 7.98
CA ALA A 128 -5.54 -3.53 8.03
C ALA A 128 -6.44 -3.59 6.79
N THR A 129 -6.43 -4.73 6.11
CA THR A 129 -7.20 -4.99 4.89
C THR A 129 -8.37 -5.91 5.22
N ASN A 130 -9.44 -5.86 4.44
CA ASN A 130 -10.62 -6.70 4.66
C ASN A 130 -10.30 -8.21 4.62
N LYS A 131 -9.22 -8.58 3.93
CA LYS A 131 -8.66 -9.94 3.96
C LYS A 131 -8.21 -10.35 5.37
N HIS A 132 -7.52 -9.48 6.10
CA HIS A 132 -7.09 -9.75 7.48
C HIS A 132 -8.29 -9.82 8.43
N LEU A 133 -9.30 -8.97 8.23
CA LEU A 133 -10.51 -8.97 9.08
C LEU A 133 -11.35 -10.24 8.93
N ARG A 134 -11.45 -10.78 7.70
CA ARG A 134 -12.12 -12.06 7.44
C ARG A 134 -11.41 -13.25 8.10
N GLN A 135 -10.15 -13.08 8.48
CA GLN A 135 -9.39 -14.12 9.15
C GLN A 135 -9.63 -14.14 10.67
N LEU A 136 -10.10 -13.07 11.30
CA LEU A 136 -10.25 -13.00 12.76
C LEU A 136 -11.11 -14.09 13.43
N PRO A 137 -12.28 -14.52 12.90
CA PRO A 137 -13.16 -15.44 13.63
C PRO A 137 -12.64 -16.88 13.76
N HIS A 138 -11.48 -17.22 13.16
CA HIS A 138 -10.83 -18.52 13.33
C HIS A 138 -9.62 -18.52 14.27
N TRP A 139 -9.29 -17.38 14.89
CA TRP A 139 -8.25 -17.30 15.91
C TRP A 139 -8.88 -17.64 17.26
N ARG A 140 -9.09 -18.92 17.52
CA ARG A 140 -9.32 -19.48 18.86
C ARG A 140 -8.12 -20.30 19.28
#